data_AF-A0A354IGX6-F1
#
_entry.id   AF-A0A354IGX6-F1
#
_cell.length_a   1.000
_cell.length_b   1.000
_cell.length_c   1.000
_cell.angle_alpha   90.00
_cell.angle_beta   90.00
_cell.angle_gamma   90.00
#
_symmetry.space_group_name_H-M   'P 1'
#
loop_
_entity.id
_entity.type
_entity.pdbx_description
1 polymer ?
#
loop_
_entity_poly.entity_id
_entity_poly.type
_entity_poly.pdbx_seq_one_letter_code
_entity_poly.pdbx_strand_id
1 'polypeptide(L)'
;MKSKVFAAFLSAILLLNMIPTALAADAQTDQASAGTTTAQTQPAAQQSRQAASAVPTQQQAYERMIALKSKYPEGMTWTNSNSYAWKGGIFSVGYGCAGFAFLLSDAAFGDLPARMVRTIDYSSLKVGDILRVNNNSHSVIILKIEDSGVTLAEGNYNSSIHWGRVL
;
A
#
# COMPACT_ATOMS: atom_id res chain seq x y z
N MET A 1 -12.96 31.38 -9.34
CA MET A 1 -13.43 30.15 -8.65
C MET A 1 -12.57 30.00 -7.39
N LYS A 2 -13.18 29.98 -6.21
CA LYS A 2 -12.47 30.01 -4.93
C LYS A 2 -12.02 28.59 -4.57
N SER A 3 -10.70 28.36 -4.54
CA SER A 3 -10.14 27.12 -4.00
C SER A 3 -10.52 27.02 -2.52
N LYS A 4 -11.22 25.95 -2.16
CA LYS A 4 -11.43 25.61 -0.74
C LYS A 4 -10.20 24.86 -0.28
N VAL A 5 -9.36 25.56 0.48
CA VAL A 5 -8.22 24.99 1.18
C VAL A 5 -8.76 24.13 2.32
N PHE A 6 -8.80 22.80 2.13
CA PHE A 6 -9.00 21.86 3.23
C PHE A 6 -7.66 21.67 3.94
N ALA A 7 -7.33 22.59 4.85
CA ALA A 7 -6.24 22.38 5.79
C ALA A 7 -6.75 21.52 6.96
N ALA A 8 -6.99 20.24 6.71
CA ALA A 8 -6.92 19.26 7.78
C ALA A 8 -5.43 19.01 8.03
N PHE A 9 -4.94 19.19 9.27
CA PHE A 9 -3.60 18.76 9.64
C PHE A 9 -3.55 17.23 9.59
N LEU A 10 -3.25 16.75 8.39
CA LEU A 10 -3.27 15.36 8.02
C LEU A 10 -1.80 14.91 8.09
N SER A 11 -1.49 14.01 9.02
CA SER A 11 -0.17 13.37 9.10
C SER A 11 -0.29 12.01 8.42
N ALA A 12 0.62 11.69 7.50
CA ALA A 12 0.58 10.43 6.76
C ALA A 12 1.76 9.59 7.18
N ILE A 13 1.54 8.30 7.23
CA ILE A 13 2.62 7.33 7.23
C ILE A 13 2.67 6.81 5.80
N LEU A 14 3.69 7.24 5.05
CA LEU A 14 3.92 6.83 3.66
C LEU A 14 4.80 5.59 3.63
N LEU A 15 4.76 4.83 2.54
CA LEU A 15 5.73 3.76 2.25
C LEU A 15 6.64 4.21 1.09
N LEU A 16 7.93 3.85 1.14
CA LEU A 16 8.95 4.37 0.23
C LEU A 16 8.77 3.81 -1.20
N ASN A 17 8.99 4.66 -2.22
CA ASN A 17 9.36 4.24 -3.57
C ASN A 17 10.46 5.16 -4.12
N MET A 18 11.64 4.60 -4.38
CA MET A 18 12.64 5.17 -5.29
C MET A 18 12.39 4.53 -6.66
N ILE A 19 11.96 5.32 -7.63
CA ILE A 19 11.77 4.87 -9.03
C ILE A 19 13.13 4.97 -9.74
N PRO A 20 13.69 3.89 -10.32
CA PRO A 20 14.66 4.04 -11.37
C PRO A 20 13.93 4.38 -12.68
N THR A 21 14.19 5.58 -13.20
CA THR A 21 13.77 6.01 -14.54
C THR A 21 14.42 5.07 -15.56
N ALA A 22 13.64 4.18 -16.18
CA ALA A 22 14.12 3.40 -17.32
C ALA A 22 14.15 4.33 -18.54
N LEU A 23 15.34 4.77 -18.92
CA LEU A 23 15.60 5.42 -20.20
C LEU A 23 15.46 4.35 -21.31
N ALA A 24 14.57 4.59 -22.26
CA ALA A 24 14.45 3.80 -23.48
C ALA A 24 15.74 3.94 -24.31
N ALA A 25 16.26 2.82 -24.79
CA ALA A 25 17.25 2.78 -25.86
C ALA A 25 16.76 1.81 -26.93
N ASP A 26 16.36 2.39 -28.05
CA ASP A 26 16.16 1.71 -29.32
C ASP A 26 17.50 1.18 -29.84
N ALA A 27 17.55 -0.09 -30.23
CA ALA A 27 18.44 -0.58 -31.27
C ALA A 27 17.92 -1.93 -31.81
N GLN A 28 17.42 -1.88 -33.03
CA GLN A 28 17.12 -3.01 -33.90
C GLN A 28 18.38 -3.39 -34.68
N THR A 29 18.65 -4.68 -34.92
CA THR A 29 19.29 -5.20 -36.15
C THR A 29 19.24 -6.74 -36.22
N ASP A 30 19.37 -7.23 -37.45
CA ASP A 30 18.80 -8.44 -38.07
C ASP A 30 19.46 -9.82 -37.85
N GLN A 31 18.61 -10.85 -38.09
CA GLN A 31 18.77 -12.19 -38.69
C GLN A 31 20.11 -12.99 -38.68
N ALA A 32 20.06 -14.27 -38.22
CA ALA A 32 19.98 -15.50 -39.07
C ALA A 32 20.57 -16.82 -38.43
N SER A 33 19.77 -17.90 -38.53
CA SER A 33 20.11 -19.31 -38.87
C SER A 33 20.91 -20.27 -37.95
N ALA A 34 20.17 -21.32 -37.52
CA ALA A 34 20.46 -22.78 -37.44
C ALA A 34 21.53 -23.38 -36.50
N GLY A 35 21.10 -24.33 -35.65
CA GLY A 35 21.94 -25.45 -35.18
C GLY A 35 21.69 -25.99 -33.75
N THR A 36 20.94 -27.10 -33.67
CA THR A 36 21.12 -28.28 -32.78
C THR A 36 21.16 -28.17 -31.24
N THR A 37 20.15 -28.81 -30.64
CA THR A 37 20.02 -29.47 -29.32
C THR A 37 21.28 -29.67 -28.47
N THR A 38 21.23 -29.22 -27.20
CA THR A 38 21.45 -30.07 -26.03
C THR A 38 20.93 -29.38 -24.77
N ALA A 39 20.09 -30.11 -24.02
CA ALA A 39 19.62 -29.73 -22.71
C ALA A 39 20.81 -29.56 -21.77
N GLN A 40 21.09 -28.32 -21.36
CA GLN A 40 22.02 -28.02 -20.29
C GLN A 40 21.22 -27.49 -19.10
N THR A 41 21.15 -28.35 -18.09
CA THR A 41 20.84 -28.07 -16.69
C THR A 41 21.37 -26.70 -16.28
N GLN A 42 20.47 -25.75 -16.09
CA GLN A 42 20.81 -24.41 -15.63
C GLN A 42 20.83 -24.39 -14.09
N PRO A 43 21.87 -23.83 -13.45
CA PRO A 43 22.15 -24.08 -12.03
C PRO A 43 21.13 -23.40 -11.12
N ALA A 44 20.84 -24.03 -9.98
CA ALA A 44 20.00 -23.57 -8.87
C ALA A 44 20.38 -22.20 -8.24
N ALA A 45 21.27 -21.42 -8.87
CA ALA A 45 21.72 -20.11 -8.46
C ALA A 45 20.90 -18.94 -9.05
N GLN A 46 19.90 -19.21 -9.91
CA GLN A 46 18.93 -18.21 -10.38
C GLN A 46 17.62 -18.19 -9.56
N GLN A 47 17.30 -19.26 -8.82
CA GLN A 47 16.10 -19.30 -7.95
C GLN A 47 16.32 -18.68 -6.57
N SER A 48 17.57 -18.46 -6.14
CA SER A 48 17.89 -17.87 -4.83
C SER A 48 18.11 -16.35 -4.85
N ARG A 49 17.82 -15.67 -5.97
CA ARG A 49 17.83 -14.19 -6.09
C ARG A 49 16.44 -13.55 -6.20
N GLN A 50 15.37 -14.31 -5.93
CA GLN A 50 14.04 -13.75 -5.71
C GLN A 50 13.86 -13.42 -4.21
N ALA A 51 14.13 -12.17 -3.83
CA ALA A 51 13.45 -11.41 -2.76
C ALA A 51 14.31 -10.23 -2.25
N ALA A 52 14.77 -9.36 -3.14
CA ALA A 52 14.55 -7.95 -2.84
C ALA A 52 13.07 -7.74 -3.20
N SER A 53 12.19 -7.61 -2.21
CA SER A 53 10.75 -7.48 -2.44
C SER A 53 10.48 -6.28 -3.35
N ALA A 54 10.22 -6.53 -4.62
CA ALA A 54 9.85 -5.48 -5.55
C ALA A 54 8.64 -4.75 -4.97
N VAL A 55 8.74 -3.42 -4.87
CA VAL A 55 7.66 -2.63 -4.28
C VAL A 55 6.40 -2.82 -5.13
N PRO A 56 5.25 -3.16 -4.52
CA PRO A 56 4.02 -3.39 -5.26
C PRO A 56 3.59 -2.15 -6.04
N THR A 57 3.02 -2.35 -7.21
CA THR A 57 2.27 -1.29 -7.89
C THR A 57 1.04 -0.89 -7.06
N GLN A 58 0.49 0.31 -7.30
CA GLN A 58 -0.73 0.75 -6.62
C GLN A 58 -1.91 -0.21 -6.83
N GLN A 59 -2.03 -0.78 -8.04
CA GLN A 59 -3.06 -1.77 -8.34
C GLN A 59 -2.87 -3.06 -7.54
N GLN A 60 -1.64 -3.57 -7.44
CA GLN A 60 -1.34 -4.76 -6.63
C GLN A 60 -1.60 -4.52 -5.14
N ALA A 61 -1.23 -3.34 -4.61
CA ALA A 61 -1.53 -2.97 -3.24
C ALA A 61 -3.04 -2.96 -2.99
N TYR A 62 -3.82 -2.35 -3.90
CA TYR A 62 -5.28 -2.35 -3.85
C TYR A 62 -5.86 -3.77 -3.85
N GLU A 63 -5.48 -4.61 -4.80
CA GLU A 63 -5.98 -5.98 -4.93
C GLU A 63 -5.70 -6.82 -3.69
N ARG A 64 -4.49 -6.70 -3.13
CA ARG A 64 -4.09 -7.41 -1.90
C ARG A 64 -4.89 -6.96 -0.68
N MET A 65 -5.17 -5.66 -0.55
CA MET A 65 -6.04 -5.17 0.52
C MET A 65 -7.48 -5.65 0.34
N ILE A 66 -8.03 -5.55 -0.87
CA ILE A 66 -9.43 -5.94 -1.14
C ILE A 66 -9.65 -7.45 -1.01
N ALA A 67 -8.63 -8.28 -1.26
CA ALA A 67 -8.70 -9.72 -1.01
C ALA A 67 -9.07 -10.07 0.44
N LEU A 68 -8.82 -9.15 1.39
CA LEU A 68 -9.17 -9.35 2.79
C LEU A 68 -10.64 -9.06 3.14
N LYS A 69 -11.44 -8.49 2.22
CA LYS A 69 -12.87 -8.23 2.46
C LYS A 69 -13.66 -9.47 2.86
N SER A 70 -13.30 -10.64 2.33
CA SER A 70 -14.00 -11.90 2.67
C SER A 70 -13.79 -12.29 4.13
N LYS A 71 -12.62 -12.00 4.70
CA LYS A 71 -12.25 -12.29 6.08
C LYS A 71 -12.65 -11.17 7.05
N TYR A 72 -12.65 -9.94 6.56
CA TYR A 72 -12.96 -8.72 7.31
C TYR A 72 -14.08 -7.94 6.59
N PRO A 73 -15.31 -8.47 6.59
CA PRO A 73 -16.40 -7.88 5.83
C PRO A 73 -16.83 -6.51 6.37
N GLU A 74 -17.53 -5.75 5.53
CA GLU A 74 -18.21 -4.51 5.92
C GLU A 74 -19.09 -4.74 7.15
N GLY A 75 -19.03 -3.83 8.13
CA GLY A 75 -19.83 -3.88 9.35
C GLY A 75 -19.35 -4.89 10.39
N MET A 76 -18.29 -5.65 10.13
CA MET A 76 -17.69 -6.53 11.14
C MET A 76 -17.28 -5.72 12.37
N THR A 77 -17.69 -6.19 13.55
CA THR A 77 -17.31 -5.56 14.82
C THR A 77 -15.79 -5.46 14.94
N TRP A 78 -15.31 -4.24 15.15
CA TRP A 78 -13.90 -3.94 15.33
C TRP A 78 -13.75 -2.72 16.22
N THR A 79 -13.17 -2.90 17.40
CA THR A 79 -13.11 -1.92 18.47
C THR A 79 -11.68 -1.63 18.88
N ASN A 80 -11.49 -0.74 19.86
CA ASN A 80 -10.18 -0.51 20.50
C ASN A 80 -9.56 -1.76 21.15
N SER A 81 -10.34 -2.80 21.42
CA SER A 81 -9.83 -4.08 21.95
C SER A 81 -9.13 -4.93 20.89
N ASN A 82 -9.40 -4.69 19.61
CA ASN A 82 -8.72 -5.35 18.51
C ASN A 82 -7.35 -4.72 18.28
N SER A 83 -6.34 -5.56 18.03
CA SER A 83 -4.98 -5.11 17.77
C SER A 83 -4.32 -5.90 16.64
N TYR A 84 -3.26 -5.33 16.08
CA TYR A 84 -2.44 -5.97 15.05
C TYR A 84 -0.97 -5.61 15.24
N ALA A 85 -0.09 -6.60 15.16
CA ALA A 85 1.36 -6.41 15.20
C ALA A 85 1.86 -6.08 13.79
N TRP A 86 2.44 -4.89 13.63
CA TRP A 86 2.74 -4.33 12.30
C TRP A 86 4.18 -4.60 11.89
N LYS A 87 4.40 -5.07 10.65
CA LYS A 87 5.74 -5.37 10.14
C LYS A 87 6.45 -4.14 9.57
N GLY A 88 5.72 -3.07 9.25
CA GLY A 88 6.29 -1.83 8.70
C GLY A 88 7.24 -1.06 9.63
N GLY A 89 7.36 -1.44 10.91
CA GLY A 89 8.53 -1.12 11.74
C GLY A 89 8.56 0.26 12.43
N ILE A 90 7.62 1.18 12.18
CA ILE A 90 7.55 2.45 12.96
C ILE A 90 6.90 2.22 14.33
N PHE A 91 5.87 1.37 14.36
CA PHE A 91 5.17 0.97 15.57
C PHE A 91 5.09 -0.55 15.59
N SER A 92 5.24 -1.16 16.77
CA SER A 92 5.17 -2.61 16.91
C SER A 92 3.74 -3.14 16.86
N VAL A 93 2.78 -2.41 17.45
CA VAL A 93 1.37 -2.80 17.55
C VAL A 93 0.47 -1.59 17.37
N GLY A 94 -0.64 -1.75 16.65
CA GLY A 94 -1.74 -0.79 16.59
C GLY A 94 -3.02 -1.38 17.17
N TYR A 95 -3.82 -0.55 17.84
CA TYR A 95 -5.15 -0.90 18.34
C TYR A 95 -6.25 -0.22 17.52
N GLY A 96 -7.46 -0.78 17.53
CA GLY A 96 -8.63 -0.22 16.86
C GLY A 96 -8.34 0.17 15.41
N CYS A 97 -8.55 1.44 15.10
CA CYS A 97 -8.37 1.98 13.74
C CYS A 97 -6.94 1.80 13.20
N ALA A 98 -5.92 2.03 14.03
CA ALA A 98 -4.52 1.84 13.64
C ALA A 98 -4.22 0.36 13.39
N GLY A 99 -4.75 -0.54 14.24
CA GLY A 99 -4.57 -1.98 14.07
C GLY A 99 -5.13 -2.49 12.74
N PHE A 100 -6.32 -2.02 12.34
CA PHE A 100 -6.88 -2.41 11.05
C PHE A 100 -6.10 -1.83 9.86
N ALA A 101 -5.67 -0.57 9.94
CA ALA A 101 -4.83 0.03 8.90
C ALA A 101 -3.48 -0.70 8.74
N PHE A 102 -2.85 -1.11 9.85
CA PHE A 102 -1.62 -1.90 9.83
C PHE A 102 -1.82 -3.28 9.23
N LEU A 103 -2.94 -3.94 9.53
CA LEU A 103 -3.30 -5.22 8.94
C LEU A 103 -3.40 -5.14 7.42
N LEU A 104 -4.05 -4.09 6.89
CA LEU A 104 -4.16 -3.87 5.44
C LEU A 104 -2.82 -3.44 4.83
N SER A 105 -2.01 -2.68 5.54
CA SER A 105 -0.64 -2.32 5.12
C SER A 105 0.23 -3.56 4.94
N ASP A 106 0.23 -4.49 5.90
CA ASP A 106 0.97 -5.75 5.78
C ASP A 106 0.46 -6.63 4.62
N ALA A 107 -0.86 -6.59 4.34
CA ALA A 107 -1.42 -7.28 3.19
C ALA A 107 -0.90 -6.71 1.87
N ALA A 108 -0.85 -5.38 1.75
CA ALA A 108 -0.34 -4.70 0.57
C ALA A 108 1.17 -4.91 0.38
N PHE A 109 1.95 -4.70 1.44
CA PHE A 109 3.39 -4.45 1.35
C PHE A 109 4.27 -5.48 2.05
N GLY A 110 3.69 -6.44 2.77
CA GLY A 110 4.46 -7.45 3.51
C GLY A 110 5.25 -6.81 4.65
N ASP A 111 6.57 -6.92 4.57
CA ASP A 111 7.54 -6.43 5.55
C ASP A 111 8.29 -5.16 5.11
N LEU A 112 7.83 -4.50 4.04
CA LEU A 112 8.45 -3.27 3.58
C LEU A 112 8.39 -2.18 4.68
N PRO A 113 9.51 -1.52 4.99
CA PRO A 113 9.56 -0.54 6.06
C PRO A 113 8.77 0.72 5.71
N ALA A 114 7.97 1.19 6.67
CA ALA A 114 7.20 2.42 6.58
C ALA A 114 8.04 3.66 6.93
N ARG A 115 7.56 4.83 6.52
CA ARG A 115 8.11 6.14 6.90
C ARG A 115 7.01 7.12 7.32
N MET A 116 7.31 8.00 8.28
CA MET A 116 6.36 9.03 8.71
C MET A 116 6.56 10.33 7.91
N VAL A 117 5.45 10.96 7.51
CA VAL A 117 5.36 12.25 6.81
C VAL A 117 4.46 13.18 7.61
N ARG A 118 5.03 14.29 8.07
CA ARG A 118 4.29 15.28 8.90
C ARG A 118 3.60 16.36 8.07
N THR A 119 4.00 16.54 6.82
CA THR A 119 3.42 17.53 5.90
C THR A 119 2.92 16.80 4.66
N ILE A 120 1.60 16.70 4.52
CA ILE A 120 0.97 16.05 3.38
C ILE A 120 0.63 17.08 2.30
N ASP A 121 0.97 16.75 1.07
CA ASP A 121 0.30 17.28 -0.13
C ASP A 121 -0.60 16.20 -0.71
N TYR A 122 -1.80 16.55 -1.18
CA TYR A 122 -2.72 15.62 -1.83
C TYR A 122 -2.05 14.90 -3.01
N SER A 123 -1.22 15.61 -3.77
CA SER A 123 -0.47 15.04 -4.90
C SER A 123 0.51 13.93 -4.49
N SER A 124 0.95 13.95 -3.22
CA SER A 124 1.90 12.98 -2.68
C SER A 124 1.25 11.66 -2.27
N LEU A 125 -0.08 11.64 -2.06
CA LEU A 125 -0.83 10.45 -1.61
C LEU A 125 -0.73 9.30 -2.62
N LYS A 126 -0.68 8.07 -2.10
CA LYS A 126 -0.63 6.81 -2.85
C LYS A 126 -1.54 5.76 -2.20
N VAL A 127 -1.98 4.80 -3.01
CA VAL A 127 -2.70 3.62 -2.51
C VAL A 127 -1.86 2.92 -1.43
N GLY A 128 -2.48 2.60 -0.31
CA GLY A 128 -1.86 1.95 0.83
C GLY A 128 -1.24 2.90 1.87
N ASP A 129 -1.25 4.21 1.65
CA ASP A 129 -0.86 5.17 2.68
C ASP A 129 -1.83 5.13 3.86
N ILE A 130 -1.27 5.22 5.07
CA ILE A 130 -2.06 5.34 6.29
C ILE A 130 -2.14 6.82 6.67
N LEU A 131 -3.36 7.34 6.77
CA LEU A 131 -3.61 8.72 7.14
C LEU A 131 -4.08 8.83 8.58
N ARG A 132 -3.55 9.82 9.29
CA ARG A 132 -4.09 10.30 10.57
C ARG A 132 -5.09 11.42 10.30
N VAL A 133 -6.35 11.18 10.63
CA VAL A 133 -7.47 12.09 10.41
C VAL A 133 -8.11 12.53 11.73
N ASN A 134 -9.09 13.44 11.67
CA ASN A 134 -9.83 13.95 12.83
C ASN A 134 -8.90 14.46 13.95
N ASN A 135 -8.05 15.46 13.65
CA ASN A 135 -7.05 16.00 14.58
C ASN A 135 -6.13 14.93 15.16
N ASN A 136 -5.62 14.04 14.28
CA ASN A 136 -4.71 12.97 14.65
C ASN A 136 -5.29 12.02 15.72
N SER A 137 -6.60 11.75 15.69
CA SER A 137 -7.25 10.78 16.59
C SER A 137 -7.56 9.44 15.91
N HIS A 138 -7.73 9.43 14.59
CA HIS A 138 -8.20 8.26 13.85
C HIS A 138 -7.24 7.88 12.71
N SER A 139 -7.13 6.58 12.42
CA SER A 139 -6.29 6.05 11.34
C SER A 139 -7.15 5.41 10.26
N VAL A 140 -6.85 5.71 9.00
CA VAL A 140 -7.49 5.14 7.81
C VAL A 140 -6.41 4.75 6.80
N ILE A 141 -6.71 3.84 5.86
CA ILE A 141 -5.79 3.47 4.77
C ILE A 141 -6.42 3.73 3.41
N ILE A 142 -5.63 4.27 2.47
CA ILE A 142 -6.08 4.60 1.12
C ILE A 142 -6.24 3.34 0.27
N LEU A 143 -7.44 3.15 -0.28
CA LEU A 143 -7.73 2.12 -1.28
C LEU A 143 -7.58 2.65 -2.71
N LYS A 144 -8.06 3.86 -2.98
CA LYS A 144 -8.03 4.50 -4.31
C LYS A 144 -7.92 6.01 -4.20
N ILE A 145 -7.34 6.64 -5.23
CA ILE A 145 -7.23 8.09 -5.36
C ILE A 145 -7.86 8.47 -6.70
N GLU A 146 -8.82 9.37 -6.64
CA GLU A 146 -9.56 9.89 -7.80
C GLU A 146 -9.63 11.42 -7.69
N ASP A 147 -9.97 12.09 -8.80
CA ASP A 147 -10.12 13.56 -8.81
C ASP A 147 -11.22 14.04 -7.87
N SER A 148 -12.23 13.20 -7.64
CA SER A 148 -13.37 13.46 -6.75
C SER A 148 -13.07 13.23 -5.27
N GLY A 149 -11.93 12.62 -4.93
CA GLY A 149 -11.56 12.34 -3.54
C GLY A 149 -10.76 11.05 -3.34
N VAL A 150 -10.61 10.65 -2.08
CA VAL A 150 -9.84 9.47 -1.69
C VAL A 150 -10.77 8.42 -1.11
N THR A 151 -10.74 7.21 -1.67
CA THR A 151 -11.49 6.07 -1.14
C THR A 151 -10.66 5.34 -0.09
N LEU A 152 -11.27 5.01 1.05
CA LEU A 152 -10.59 4.50 2.25
C LEU A 152 -11.15 3.17 2.74
N ALA A 153 -10.33 2.46 3.51
CA ALA A 153 -10.76 1.45 4.48
C ALA A 153 -10.37 1.89 5.90
N GLU A 154 -11.20 1.54 6.87
CA GLU A 154 -10.97 1.86 8.27
C GLU A 154 -11.64 0.86 9.21
N GLY A 155 -11.08 0.71 10.41
CA GLY A 155 -11.68 -0.05 11.50
C GLY A 155 -12.02 0.88 12.65
N ASN A 156 -12.88 0.43 13.57
CA ASN A 156 -13.28 1.19 14.74
C ASN A 156 -13.88 2.58 14.40
N TYR A 157 -14.52 2.69 13.23
CA TYR A 157 -15.46 3.76 12.97
C TYR A 157 -16.84 3.23 13.34
N ASN A 158 -17.50 3.86 14.32
CA ASN A 158 -18.72 3.34 14.95
C ASN A 158 -18.60 1.88 15.45
N SER A 159 -17.43 1.49 15.96
CA SER A 159 -17.13 0.13 16.45
C SER A 159 -17.19 -0.97 15.37
N SER A 160 -17.03 -0.60 14.10
CA SER A 160 -17.04 -1.53 12.96
C SER A 160 -15.96 -1.24 11.92
N ILE A 161 -15.76 -2.22 11.05
CA ILE A 161 -14.98 -2.10 9.81
C ILE A 161 -15.83 -1.45 8.73
N HIS A 162 -15.23 -0.52 7.99
CA HIS A 162 -15.81 0.11 6.81
C HIS A 162 -14.83 0.07 5.63
N TRP A 163 -15.39 -0.18 4.45
CA TRP A 163 -14.72 -0.21 3.17
C TRP A 163 -15.39 0.74 2.19
N GLY A 164 -14.60 1.56 1.50
CA GLY A 164 -15.09 2.38 0.41
C GLY A 164 -15.64 3.75 0.81
N ARG A 165 -15.34 4.24 2.01
CA ARG A 165 -15.71 5.62 2.40
C ARG A 165 -14.85 6.61 1.64
N VAL A 166 -15.45 7.70 1.18
CA VAL A 166 -14.76 8.77 0.43
C VAL A 166 -14.60 10.00 1.31
N LEU A 167 -13.39 10.58 1.30
CA LEU A 167 -13.08 11.91 1.84
C LEU A 167 -12.86 12.91 0.72
#